data_AF-A0A2H6J235-F1
#
_entry.id   AF-A0A2H6J235-F1
#
_cell.length_a   1.000
_cell.length_b   1.000
_cell.length_c   1.000
_cell.angle_alpha   90.00
_cell.angle_beta   90.00
_cell.angle_gamma   90.00
#
_symmetry.space_group_name_H-M   'P 1'
#
loop_
_entity.id
_entity.type
_entity.pdbx_description
1 polymer ?
#
loop_
_entity_poly.entity_id
_entity_poly.type
_entity_poly.pdbx_seq_one_letter_code
_entity_poly.pdbx_strand_id
1 'polypeptide(L)'
;MRKLQTWQGVRDRLEARRAALNEEIAAYPAPIAACDAQFNHLLERRTGLNAQLGRLIEMGEGMDANALAEFAASCPFPGGDTGENQQ
;
A
#
# COMPACT_ATOMS: atom_id res chain seq x y z
N MET A 1 18.38 5.44 4.77
CA MET A 1 18.88 4.59 3.67
C MET A 1 17.84 4.58 2.56
N ARG A 2 18.15 5.12 1.37
CA ARG A 2 17.20 5.35 0.27
C ARG A 2 17.36 4.23 -0.79
N LYS A 3 16.78 3.05 -0.56
CA LYS A 3 16.84 1.90 -1.51
C LYS A 3 15.48 1.57 -2.15
N LEU A 4 14.62 2.58 -2.34
CA LEU A 4 13.38 2.43 -3.11
C LEU A 4 13.59 2.59 -4.63
N GLN A 5 14.83 2.53 -5.11
CA GLN A 5 15.18 2.77 -6.52
C GLN A 5 15.18 1.49 -7.37
N THR A 6 14.79 0.35 -6.80
CA THR A 6 14.71 -0.92 -7.53
C THR A 6 13.28 -1.42 -7.51
N TRP A 7 12.88 -2.11 -8.58
CA TRP A 7 11.54 -2.69 -8.69
C TRP A 7 11.22 -3.55 -7.47
N GLN A 8 12.17 -4.38 -7.07
CA GLN A 8 12.05 -5.24 -5.89
C GLN A 8 11.85 -4.45 -4.60
N GLY A 9 12.54 -3.31 -4.44
CA GLY A 9 12.37 -2.44 -3.27
C GLY A 9 11.01 -1.73 -3.23
N VAL A 10 10.48 -1.32 -4.38
CA VAL A 10 9.13 -0.74 -4.46
C VAL A 10 8.07 -1.80 -4.21
N ARG A 11 8.27 -3.01 -4.74
CA ARG A 11 7.39 -4.16 -4.50
C ARG A 11 7.35 -4.52 -3.01
N ASP A 12 8.51 -4.74 -2.39
CA ASP A 12 8.64 -5.08 -0.98
C ASP A 12 7.94 -4.05 -0.08
N ARG A 13 8.11 -2.75 -0.40
CA ARG A 13 7.44 -1.65 0.29
C ARG A 13 5.90 -1.76 0.23
N LEU A 14 5.35 -2.03 -0.95
CA LEU A 14 3.90 -2.18 -1.13
C LEU A 14 3.38 -3.45 -0.46
N GLU A 15 4.13 -4.55 -0.51
CA GLU A 15 3.79 -5.80 0.17
C GLU A 15 3.80 -5.62 1.70
N ALA A 16 4.81 -4.94 2.25
CA ALA A 16 4.85 -4.59 3.67
C ALA A 16 3.65 -3.74 4.09
N ARG A 17 3.26 -2.75 3.26
CA ARG A 17 2.06 -1.95 3.55
C ARG A 17 0.78 -2.77 3.51
N ARG A 18 0.72 -3.77 2.62
CA ARG A 18 -0.43 -4.67 2.48
C ARG A 18 -0.56 -5.56 3.70
N ALA A 19 0.56 -6.10 4.18
CA ALA A 19 0.60 -6.90 5.40
C ALA A 19 0.09 -6.09 6.59
N ALA A 20 0.66 -4.89 6.82
CA ALA A 20 0.22 -4.00 7.89
C ALA A 20 -1.28 -3.68 7.83
N LEU A 21 -1.80 -3.38 6.64
CA LEU A 21 -3.22 -3.08 6.47
C LEU A 21 -4.13 -4.30 6.72
N ASN A 22 -3.68 -5.49 6.33
CA ASN A 22 -4.41 -6.72 6.63
C ASN A 22 -4.40 -7.04 8.13
N GLU A 23 -3.30 -6.73 8.83
CA GLU A 23 -3.24 -6.81 10.30
C GLU A 23 -4.19 -5.80 10.95
N GLU A 24 -4.25 -4.54 10.46
CA GLU A 24 -5.21 -3.53 10.91
C GLU A 24 -6.66 -4.02 10.73
N ILE A 25 -6.99 -4.63 9.58
CA ILE A 25 -8.31 -5.21 9.30
C ILE A 25 -8.61 -6.42 10.19
N ALA A 26 -7.63 -7.30 10.43
CA ALA A 26 -7.81 -8.50 11.23
C ALA A 26 -7.91 -8.20 12.74
N ALA A 27 -7.20 -7.17 13.20
CA ALA A 27 -7.27 -6.66 14.57
C ALA A 27 -8.50 -5.77 14.80
N TYR A 28 -9.25 -5.43 13.74
CA TYR A 28 -10.44 -4.61 13.85
C TYR A 28 -11.52 -5.34 14.67
N PRO A 29 -11.95 -4.81 15.83
CA PRO A 29 -12.92 -5.49 16.69
C PRO A 29 -14.26 -5.67 15.96
N ALA A 30 -14.98 -6.75 16.30
CA ALA A 30 -16.24 -7.10 15.65
C ALA A 30 -17.25 -5.93 15.71
N PRO A 31 -17.84 -5.52 14.56
CA PRO A 31 -18.58 -4.27 14.46
C PRO A 31 -19.88 -4.28 15.27
N ILE A 32 -20.07 -3.24 16.09
CA ILE A 32 -21.40 -2.87 16.58
C ILE A 32 -22.08 -2.07 15.45
N ALA A 33 -22.97 -2.75 14.71
CA ALA A 33 -23.99 -2.24 13.79
C ALA A 33 -23.61 -1.13 12.77
N ALA A 34 -23.65 -1.53 11.49
CA ALA A 34 -24.00 -0.77 10.28
C ALA A 34 -23.22 0.53 9.98
N CYS A 35 -22.44 0.47 8.88
CA CYS A 35 -21.69 1.59 8.29
C CYS A 35 -20.47 2.02 9.10
N ASP A 36 -19.61 1.06 9.42
CA ASP A 36 -18.28 1.34 9.93
C ASP A 36 -17.42 1.95 8.80
N ALA A 37 -17.48 3.28 8.69
CA ALA A 37 -16.79 4.05 7.66
C ALA A 37 -15.28 3.81 7.71
N GLN A 38 -14.73 3.57 8.90
CA GLN A 38 -13.33 3.24 9.10
C GLN A 38 -12.99 1.87 8.48
N PHE A 39 -13.79 0.84 8.73
CA PHE A 39 -13.61 -0.48 8.11
C PHE A 39 -13.74 -0.43 6.58
N ASN A 40 -14.72 0.31 6.07
CA ASN A 40 -14.87 0.52 4.62
C ASN A 40 -13.64 1.22 4.04
N HIS A 41 -13.12 2.25 4.70
CA HIS A 41 -11.91 2.94 4.30
C HIS A 41 -10.69 2.00 4.27
N LEU A 42 -10.55 1.11 5.26
CA LEU A 42 -9.49 0.08 5.27
C LEU A 42 -9.60 -0.87 4.07
N LEU A 43 -10.82 -1.29 3.69
CA LEU A 43 -11.05 -2.13 2.51
C LEU A 43 -10.73 -1.41 1.19
N GLU A 44 -11.09 -0.13 1.07
CA GLU A 44 -10.76 0.70 -0.09
C GLU A 44 -9.25 0.87 -0.25
N ARG A 45 -8.54 1.17 0.85
CA ARG A 45 -7.08 1.25 0.87
C ARG A 45 -6.44 -0.06 0.43
N ARG A 46 -6.97 -1.20 0.88
CA ARG A 46 -6.48 -2.53 0.49
C ARG A 46 -6.66 -2.77 -1.00
N THR A 47 -7.81 -2.37 -1.52
CA THR A 47 -8.14 -2.50 -2.95
C THR A 47 -7.22 -1.65 -3.81
N GLY A 48 -7.02 -0.38 -3.45
CA GLY A 48 -6.10 0.51 -4.15
C GLY A 48 -4.65 0.01 -4.10
N LEU A 49 -4.21 -0.52 -2.96
CA LEU A 49 -2.86 -1.06 -2.81
C LEU A 49 -2.65 -2.32 -3.67
N ASN A 50 -3.64 -3.21 -3.73
CA ASN A 50 -3.59 -4.38 -4.61
C ASN A 50 -3.55 -3.98 -6.10
N ALA A 51 -4.31 -2.94 -6.49
CA ALA A 51 -4.26 -2.43 -7.86
C ALA A 51 -2.88 -1.87 -8.21
N GLN A 52 -2.24 -1.13 -7.29
CA GLN A 52 -0.88 -0.62 -7.48
C GLN A 52 0.17 -1.75 -7.57
N LEU A 53 0.04 -2.79 -6.74
CA LEU A 53 0.88 -3.99 -6.83
C LEU A 53 0.69 -4.70 -8.17
N GLY A 54 -0.55 -4.88 -8.61
CA GLY A 54 -0.87 -5.46 -9.92
C GLY A 54 -0.20 -4.68 -11.05
N ARG A 55 -0.37 -3.36 -11.07
CA ARG A 55 0.27 -2.48 -12.05
C ARG A 55 1.79 -2.61 -12.04
N LEU A 56 2.42 -2.62 -10.85
CA LEU A 56 3.87 -2.80 -10.71
C LEU A 56 4.35 -4.13 -11.29
N ILE A 57 3.58 -5.21 -11.07
CA ILE A 57 3.87 -6.55 -11.61
C ILE A 57 3.70 -6.59 -13.13
N GLU A 58 2.63 -5.99 -13.65
CA GLU A 58 2.37 -5.89 -15.10
C GLU A 58 3.48 -5.12 -15.83
N MET A 59 4.01 -4.07 -15.20
CA MET A 59 5.13 -3.29 -15.75
C MET A 59 6.47 -4.06 -15.71
N GLY A 60 6.60 -5.07 -14.85
CA GLY A 60 7.74 -5.99 -14.80
C GLY A 60 9.04 -5.43 -14.22
N GLU A 61 9.98 -6.33 -13.95
CA GLU A 61 11.28 -6.03 -13.32
C GLU A 61 12.22 -5.18 -14.20
N GLY A 62 11.92 -5.05 -15.49
CA GLY A 62 12.74 -4.34 -16.48
C GLY A 62 12.48 -2.83 -16.59
N MET A 63 11.70 -2.24 -15.68
CA MET A 63 11.45 -0.80 -15.69
C MET A 63 12.71 0.03 -15.45
N ASP A 64 12.83 1.11 -16.20
CA ASP A 64 13.86 2.11 -15.96
C ASP A 64 13.66 2.79 -14.60
N ALA A 65 14.77 3.17 -13.96
CA ALA A 65 14.78 3.79 -12.64
C ALA A 65 13.94 5.09 -12.59
N ASN A 66 13.85 5.84 -13.70
CA ASN A 66 13.02 7.04 -13.78
C ASN A 66 11.53 6.69 -13.73
N ALA A 67 11.08 5.73 -14.55
CA ALA A 67 9.69 5.28 -14.58
C ALA A 67 9.26 4.71 -13.22
N LEU A 68 10.15 3.96 -12.57
CA LEU A 68 9.92 3.44 -11.24
C LEU A 68 9.83 4.55 -10.18
N ALA A 69 10.68 5.58 -10.27
CA ALA A 69 10.63 6.73 -9.37
C ALA A 69 9.34 7.55 -9.55
N GLU A 70 8.90 7.76 -10.79
CA GLU A 70 7.63 8.39 -11.11
C GLU A 70 6.45 7.57 -10.57
N PHE A 71 6.47 6.25 -10.77
CA PHE A 71 5.47 5.36 -10.19
C PHE A 71 5.44 5.44 -8.66
N ALA A 72 6.61 5.39 -8.02
CA ALA A 72 6.72 5.48 -6.57
C ALA A 72 6.28 6.84 -6.02
N ALA A 73 6.48 7.92 -6.76
CA ALA A 73 6.03 9.27 -6.41
C ALA A 73 4.51 9.46 -6.62
N SER A 74 3.95 8.83 -7.66
CA SER A 74 2.51 8.84 -7.93
C SER A 74 1.73 7.87 -7.03
N CYS A 75 2.41 6.96 -6.34
CA CYS A 75 1.77 5.99 -5.48
C CYS A 75 1.25 6.67 -4.19
N PRO A 76 -0.06 6.63 -3.91
CA PRO A 76 -0.64 7.30 -2.73
C PRO A 76 -0.38 6.54 -1.42
N PHE A 77 0.35 5.42 -1.49
CA PHE A 77 0.67 4.59 -0.33
C PHE A 77 2.13 4.82 0.06
N PRO A 78 2.43 5.79 0.94
CA PRO A 78 3.77 5.89 1.49
C PRO A 78 4.01 4.61 2.31
N GLY A 79 4.99 3.81 1.90
CA GLY A 79 5.54 2.76 2.75
C GLY A 79 6.04 3.39 4.03
N GLY A 80 5.50 2.86 5.12
CA GLY A 80 5.37 3.54 6.39
C GLY A 80 6.72 3.81 7.04
N ASP A 81 6.86 5.04 7.49
CA ASP A 81 7.19 5.29 8.87
C ASP A 81 6.04 6.14 9.45
N THR A 82 5.65 5.83 10.68
CA THR A 82 4.58 6.48 11.46
C THR A 82 3.14 6.09 11.09
N GLY A 83 2.49 5.42 12.04
CA GLY A 83 1.04 5.41 12.13
C GLY A 83 0.53 6.83 12.32
N GLU A 84 0.22 7.51 11.23
CA GLU A 84 -0.53 8.75 11.30
C GLU A 84 -2.01 8.40 11.23
N ASN A 85 -2.60 8.49 12.42
CA ASN A 85 -4.02 8.51 12.73
C ASN A 85 -4.75 9.42 11.73
N GLN A 86 -5.46 8.83 10.75
CA GLN A 86 -6.36 9.57 9.89
C GLN A 86 -7.73 9.64 10.57
N GLN A 87 -7.80 10.65 11.45
CA GLN A 87 -8.90 11.55 11.84
C GLN A 87 -10.35 11.08 11.66
#